data_AF-A0A943MNI9-F1
#
_entry.id   AF-A0A943MNI9-F1
#
_cell.length_a   1.000
_cell.length_b   1.000
_cell.length_c   1.000
_cell.angle_alpha   90.00
_cell.angle_beta   90.00
_cell.angle_gamma   90.00
#
_symmetry.space_group_name_H-M   'P 1'
#
loop_
_entity.id
_entity.type
_entity.pdbx_description
1 polymer ?
#
loop_
_entity_poly.entity_id
_entity_poly.type
_entity_poly.pdbx_seq_one_letter_code
_entity_poly.pdbx_strand_id
1 'polypeptide(L)' 'MQRRFTAYQQTSAASSSTTPSTADEIRKYKELLDQGAITAEEYEMKKRQLLGL' A
#
# COMPACT_ATOMS: atom_id res chain seq x y z
N MET A 1 25.88 33.10 -20.60
CA MET A 1 24.44 32.84 -20.73
C MET A 1 24.22 31.40 -21.18
N GLN A 2 23.31 30.73 -20.49
CA GLN A 2 23.05 29.30 -20.48
C GLN A 2 22.76 28.69 -21.87
N ARG A 3 23.30 27.50 -22.14
CA ARG A 3 22.67 26.52 -23.03
C ARG A 3 22.32 25.28 -22.20
N ARG A 4 21.08 25.26 -21.69
CA ARG A 4 20.51 24.10 -21.01
C ARG A 4 20.04 23.12 -22.09
N PHE A 5 20.78 22.04 -22.27
CA PHE A 5 20.31 20.83 -22.92
C PHE A 5 20.23 19.74 -21.85
N THR A 6 19.02 19.41 -21.43
CA THR A 6 18.72 18.11 -20.82
C THR A 6 17.34 17.67 -21.29
N ALA A 7 17.33 16.41 -21.74
CA ALA A 7 16.36 15.77 -22.59
C ALA A 7 14.97 15.61 -21.97
N TYR A 8 13.98 15.51 -22.85
CA TYR A 8 12.79 14.71 -22.62
C TYR A 8 13.21 13.26 -22.31
N GLN A 9 12.78 12.73 -21.17
CA GLN A 9 12.53 11.30 -21.01
C GLN A 9 11.16 11.09 -20.36
N GLN A 10 10.16 11.06 -21.24
CA GLN A 10 8.97 10.23 -21.08
C GLN A 10 9.32 8.88 -21.71
N THR A 11 9.26 7.78 -20.95
CA THR A 11 8.86 6.39 -21.35
C THR A 11 9.31 5.39 -20.27
N SER A 12 8.37 4.82 -19.49
CA SER A 12 7.70 3.52 -19.71
C SER A 12 8.51 2.29 -19.30
N ALA A 13 8.33 1.81 -18.07
CA ALA A 13 8.44 0.38 -17.76
C ALA A 13 7.64 0.06 -16.49
N ALA A 14 6.76 -0.93 -16.59
CA ALA A 14 5.91 -1.44 -15.54
C ALA A 14 6.74 -1.97 -14.36
N SER A 15 6.90 -1.13 -13.34
CA SER A 15 7.10 -1.58 -11.99
C SER A 15 5.73 -1.48 -11.33
N SER A 16 4.89 -2.50 -11.53
CA SER A 16 3.83 -2.80 -10.57
C SER A 16 4.53 -3.20 -9.27
N SER A 17 5.12 -2.21 -8.59
CA SER A 17 5.40 -2.29 -7.19
C SER A 17 4.03 -2.44 -6.55
N THR A 18 3.63 -3.69 -6.36
CA THR A 18 2.54 -4.09 -5.47
C THR A 18 3.01 -3.74 -4.06
N THR A 19 3.25 -2.45 -3.80
CA THR A 19 3.23 -1.91 -2.46
C THR A 19 1.87 -2.31 -1.95
N PRO A 20 1.80 -3.23 -0.96
CA PRO A 20 0.50 -3.65 -0.44
C PRO A 20 -0.23 -2.37 -0.08
N SER A 21 -1.34 -2.11 -0.78
CA SER A 21 -2.11 -0.94 -0.43
C SER A 21 -2.64 -1.18 0.97
N THR A 22 -2.88 -0.10 1.71
CA THR A 22 -3.58 -0.14 2.99
C THR A 22 -4.81 -1.07 2.95
N ALA A 23 -5.50 -1.09 1.80
CA ALA A 23 -6.62 -1.99 1.51
C ALA A 23 -6.24 -3.49 1.46
N ASP A 24 -5.10 -3.86 0.86
CA ASP A 24 -4.63 -5.25 0.79
C ASP A 24 -4.27 -5.78 2.18
N GLU A 25 -3.65 -4.93 3.02
CA GLU A 25 -3.32 -5.29 4.40
C GLU A 25 -4.60 -5.47 5.22
N ILE A 26 -5.55 -4.55 5.14
CA ILE A 26 -6.88 -4.68 5.78
C ILE A 26 -7.57 -5.98 5.34
N ARG A 27 -7.51 -6.33 4.05
CA ARG A 27 -8.13 -7.57 3.53
C ARG A 27 -7.48 -8.82 4.13
N LYS A 28 -6.15 -8.86 4.23
CA LYS A 28 -5.43 -9.96 4.92
C LYS A 28 -5.83 -10.07 6.38
N TYR A 29 -5.90 -8.97 7.11
CA TYR A 29 -6.34 -9.00 8.51
C TYR A 29 -7.79 -9.48 8.64
N LYS A 30 -8.66 -9.15 7.68
CA LYS A 30 -10.05 -9.64 7.68
C LYS A 30 -10.10 -11.16 7.48
N GLU A 31 -9.31 -11.69 6.56
CA GLU A 31 -9.18 -13.14 6.36
C GLU A 31 -8.65 -13.85 7.62
N LEU A 32 -7.66 -13.27 8.30
CA LEU A 32 -7.15 -13.80 9.57
C LEU A 32 -8.24 -13.81 10.66
N LEU A 33 -9.10 -12.78 10.70
CA LEU A 33 -10.24 -12.73 11.62
C LEU A 33 -11.27 -13.82 11.31
N ASP A 34 -11.61 -14.03 10.03
CA ASP A 34 -12.54 -15.08 9.61
C ASP A 34 -11.97 -16.49 9.88
N GLN A 35 -10.64 -16.65 9.79
CA GLN A 35 -9.94 -17.88 10.15
C GLN A 35 -9.79 -18.07 11.67
N GLY A 36 -10.15 -17.06 12.48
CA GLY A 36 -9.95 -17.10 13.94
C GLY A 36 -8.49 -16.99 14.38
N ALA A 37 -7.59 -16.53 13.51
CA ALA A 37 -6.17 -16.33 13.80
C ALA A 37 -5.92 -15.03 14.59
N ILE A 38 -6.79 -14.04 14.45
CA ILE A 38 -6.79 -12.79 15.23
C ILE A 38 -8.17 -12.50 15.79
N THR A 39 -8.24 -11.64 16.80
CA THR A 39 -9.49 -11.14 17.37
C THR A 39 -10.03 -9.90 16.64
N ALA A 40 -11.31 -9.60 16.82
CA ALA A 40 -11.93 -8.41 16.22
C ALA A 40 -11.26 -7.10 16.69
N GLU A 41 -10.79 -7.05 17.93
CA GLU A 41 -10.02 -5.91 18.47
C GLU A 41 -8.69 -5.73 17.73
N GLU A 42 -7.94 -6.81 17.50
CA GLU A 42 -6.67 -6.74 16.76
C GLU A 42 -6.87 -6.28 15.31
N TYR A 43 -7.93 -6.76 14.65
CA TYR A 43 -8.31 -6.33 13.31
C TYR A 43 -8.59 -4.82 13.26
N GLU A 44 -9.45 -4.31 14.14
CA GLU A 44 -9.82 -2.89 14.15
C GLU A 44 -8.63 -2.00 14.52
N MET A 45 -7.79 -2.43 15.47
CA MET A 45 -6.59 -1.69 15.86
C MET A 45 -5.60 -1.58 14.70
N LYS A 46 -5.39 -2.65 13.92
CA LYS A 46 -4.56 -2.60 12.70
C LYS A 46 -5.21 -1.81 11.59
N LYS A 47 -6.51 -1.96 11.35
CA LYS A 47 -7.24 -1.17 10.38
C LYS A 47 -7.14 0.34 10.66
N ARG A 48 -7.27 0.77 11.91
CA ARG A 48 -7.08 2.18 12.31
C ARG A 48 -5.66 2.65 12.09
N GLN A 49 -4.66 1.85 12.49
CA GLN A 49 -3.24 2.15 12.28
C GLN A 49 -2.90 2.32 10.79
N LEU A 50 -3.46 1.45 9.95
CA LEU A 50 -3.30 1.46 8.50
C LEU A 50 -3.97 2.67 7.84
N LEU A 51 -5.14 3.08 8.33
CA LEU A 51 -5.85 4.27 7.89
C LEU A 51 -5.30 5.59 8.47
N GLY A 52 -4.39 5.52 9.45
CA GLY A 52 -3.84 6.68 10.13
C GLY A 52 -4.83 7.42 11.04
N LEU A 53 -5.79 6.69 11.64
CA LEU A 53 -6.89 7.20 12.48
C LEU A 53 -6.69 6.97 13.99
#